data_AF-A0A816BR31-F1
#
_entry.id   AF-A0A816BR31-F1
#
_cell.length_a   1.000
_cell.length_b   1.000
_cell.length_c   1.000
_cell.angle_alpha   90.00
_cell.angle_beta   90.00
_cell.angle_gamma   90.00
#
_symmetry.space_group_name_H-M   'P 1'
#
loop_
_entity.id
_entity.type
_entity.pdbx_description
1 polymer ?
#
loop_
_entity_poly.entity_id
_entity_poly.type
_entity_poly.pdbx_seq_one_letter_code
_entity_poly.pdbx_strand_id
1 'polypeptide(L)'
;MDSNNMSLLASATDLPFLQSVAKIPAERTTQDLTIINAYLKHLEALSILRESHIRNLCKTIRYEKYDAHHILFSRGELNTCWYILLSGSVFIESTLYLPRASFGKRTPRNQYRTNECVMLESSELLIIDYPIPNKESVMRVDNENNQQQAIATIVDDDDDDDDEEQLTTTLHRKKSSRIRQRSVTGINANDMHSPMIRSSHSRASDTSSAYSGSDIMQSSTNGDDCQLTNNEENNETDDESETSSESFPIYDFIRESLMKDAHERTDDDIESILEFLLHFPAFADLTLHVRRELCKVLVYAHIEKANTVVMNDGERYDSWSVIINGTINNETIDGQLMRTYIVGEGFGCGPTLDQYYHKGIMKTHVDNCEFVVVAQNDYYAILNQDEENIRIEESGKLVMIKEVRVNNEEQRIPREIVIKATKEKLLDLLVDARQLIDDPSFVEDFLLTYRTFIKDPIIIANKLFDYLLDSNDPTSSEHIARVVLSWVNNHYSDFESNPKLSEFLEKFDDYLQHRVPECMRSWRHTFNLICYTKSSIRTITITRSTRDDILNFEILGGSDTLANNGIFVSKIERHSKVYEVGLRRGDQVN
;
A
#
# COMPACT_ATOMS: atom_id res chain seq x y z
N MET A 1 -12.47 -14.02 -45.82
CA MET A 1 -13.02 -15.04 -44.91
C MET A 1 -11.91 -15.77 -44.17
N ASP A 2 -11.33 -15.25 -43.09
CA ASP A 2 -10.92 -13.88 -42.78
C ASP A 2 -9.71 -14.01 -41.85
N SER A 3 -8.58 -13.37 -42.21
CA SER A 3 -7.29 -13.59 -41.54
C SER A 3 -6.53 -12.28 -41.27
N ASN A 4 -7.19 -11.13 -41.49
CA ASN A 4 -6.59 -9.79 -41.47
C ASN A 4 -7.14 -8.90 -40.33
N ASN A 5 -7.38 -9.48 -39.15
CA ASN A 5 -7.78 -8.74 -37.94
C ASN A 5 -6.95 -9.16 -36.72
N MET A 6 -5.61 -9.23 -36.86
CA MET A 6 -4.73 -9.08 -35.70
C MET A 6 -4.74 -7.61 -35.30
N SER A 7 -5.22 -7.30 -34.10
CA SER A 7 -5.37 -5.92 -33.62
C SER A 7 -4.02 -5.22 -33.47
N LEU A 8 -3.90 -4.03 -34.09
CA LEU A 8 -2.83 -3.09 -33.80
C LEU A 8 -3.00 -2.57 -32.37
N LEU A 9 -2.02 -2.78 -31.49
CA LEU A 9 -1.85 -2.04 -30.22
C LEU A 9 -0.57 -2.40 -29.45
N ALA A 10 0.07 -3.53 -29.75
CA ALA A 10 1.45 -3.79 -29.34
C ALA A 10 2.41 -2.74 -29.93
N SER A 11 3.41 -2.34 -29.16
CA SER A 11 4.64 -1.82 -29.77
C SER A 11 5.25 -2.91 -30.66
N ALA A 12 6.14 -2.57 -31.61
CA ALA A 12 6.77 -3.59 -32.47
C ALA A 12 7.51 -4.69 -31.66
N THR A 13 7.82 -4.41 -30.39
CA THR A 13 8.43 -5.29 -29.40
C THR A 13 7.45 -6.23 -28.67
N ASP A 14 6.14 -5.93 -28.55
CA ASP A 14 5.21 -6.77 -27.77
C ASP A 14 4.47 -7.83 -28.61
N LEU A 15 4.57 -7.78 -29.94
CA LEU A 15 3.90 -8.74 -30.83
C LEU A 15 4.29 -10.22 -30.55
N PRO A 16 5.57 -10.57 -30.29
CA PRO A 16 5.94 -11.93 -29.91
C PRO A 16 5.34 -12.32 -28.56
N PHE A 17 5.27 -11.40 -27.59
CA PHE A 17 4.66 -11.65 -26.29
C PHE A 17 3.17 -11.97 -26.41
N LEU A 18 2.41 -11.14 -27.14
CA LEU A 18 0.97 -11.38 -27.37
C LEU A 18 0.74 -12.72 -28.09
N GLN A 19 1.57 -13.07 -29.08
CA GLN A 19 1.49 -14.36 -29.77
C GLN A 19 1.81 -15.55 -28.86
N SER A 20 2.76 -15.42 -27.92
CA SER A 20 3.10 -16.47 -26.96
C SER A 20 2.05 -16.63 -25.86
N VAL A 21 1.52 -15.52 -25.31
CA VAL A 21 0.56 -15.57 -24.20
C VAL A 21 -0.87 -15.91 -24.64
N ALA A 22 -1.26 -15.56 -25.87
CA ALA A 22 -2.56 -15.95 -26.45
C ALA A 22 -2.69 -17.45 -26.74
N LYS A 23 -1.59 -18.22 -26.72
CA LYS A 23 -1.63 -19.69 -26.76
C LYS A 23 -2.21 -20.24 -25.45
N ILE A 24 -3.00 -21.31 -25.57
CA ILE A 24 -3.49 -22.10 -24.44
C ILE A 24 -2.28 -22.54 -23.59
N PRO A 25 -2.31 -22.44 -22.25
CA PRO A 25 -1.11 -22.64 -21.43
C PRO A 25 -0.41 -23.99 -21.63
N ALA A 26 -1.18 -25.05 -21.92
CA ALA A 26 -0.68 -26.40 -22.23
C ALA A 26 0.05 -26.53 -23.59
N GLU A 27 -0.10 -25.56 -24.49
CA GLU A 27 0.49 -25.56 -25.84
C GLU A 27 1.73 -24.65 -25.96
N ARG A 28 2.14 -24.01 -24.86
CA ARG A 28 3.27 -23.08 -24.84
C ARG A 28 4.61 -23.81 -24.92
N THR A 29 5.46 -23.39 -25.85
CA THR A 29 6.83 -23.89 -25.98
C THR A 29 7.76 -23.26 -24.94
N THR A 30 8.95 -23.83 -24.74
CA THR A 30 10.00 -23.23 -23.89
C THR A 30 10.38 -21.81 -24.35
N GLN A 31 10.33 -21.54 -25.65
CA GLN A 31 10.54 -20.20 -26.22
C GLN A 31 9.39 -19.25 -25.83
N ASP A 32 8.14 -19.70 -25.91
CA ASP A 32 6.98 -18.92 -25.47
C ASP A 32 7.07 -18.57 -23.98
N LEU A 33 7.39 -19.55 -23.13
CA LEU A 33 7.58 -19.35 -21.70
C LEU A 33 8.71 -18.37 -21.39
N THR A 34 9.79 -18.36 -22.19
CA THR A 34 10.90 -17.41 -22.04
C THR A 34 10.47 -15.98 -22.36
N ILE A 35 9.71 -15.79 -23.45
CA ILE A 35 9.19 -14.48 -23.86
C ILE A 35 8.18 -13.96 -22.83
N ILE A 36 7.26 -14.81 -22.36
CA ILE A 36 6.29 -14.46 -21.32
C ILE A 36 7.01 -14.08 -20.02
N ASN A 37 7.98 -14.88 -19.56
CA ASN A 37 8.75 -14.60 -18.34
C ASN A 37 9.47 -13.24 -18.41
N ALA A 38 10.13 -12.95 -19.54
CA ALA A 38 10.76 -11.66 -19.76
C ALA A 38 9.77 -10.48 -19.61
N TYR A 39 8.56 -10.60 -20.17
CA TYR A 39 7.53 -9.57 -20.04
C TYR A 39 6.95 -9.47 -18.61
N LEU A 40 6.60 -10.61 -17.98
CA LEU A 40 6.00 -10.62 -16.64
C LEU A 40 6.93 -10.05 -15.56
N LYS A 41 8.25 -10.20 -15.71
CA LYS A 41 9.25 -9.58 -14.81
C LYS A 41 9.21 -8.06 -14.80
N HIS A 42 8.73 -7.43 -15.88
CA HIS A 42 8.63 -5.97 -16.00
C HIS A 42 7.24 -5.43 -15.64
N LEU A 43 6.32 -6.27 -15.16
CA LEU A 43 5.02 -5.83 -14.66
C LEU A 43 5.12 -5.46 -13.17
N GLU A 44 4.91 -4.17 -12.88
CA GLU A 44 4.86 -3.57 -11.53
C GLU A 44 4.05 -4.45 -10.54
N ALA A 45 2.89 -4.93 -10.98
CA ALA A 45 1.97 -5.77 -10.19
C ALA A 45 2.50 -7.18 -9.82
N LEU A 46 3.55 -7.67 -10.49
CA LEU A 46 4.19 -8.97 -10.26
C LEU A 46 5.60 -8.85 -9.66
N SER A 47 6.14 -7.63 -9.55
CA SER A 47 7.48 -7.34 -9.01
C SER A 47 7.77 -7.90 -7.61
N ILE A 48 6.71 -8.18 -6.83
CA ILE A 48 6.82 -8.71 -5.46
C ILE A 48 7.01 -10.25 -5.45
N LEU A 49 6.74 -10.95 -6.55
CA LEU A 49 6.75 -12.41 -6.60
C LEU A 49 8.15 -13.01 -6.82
N ARG A 50 8.44 -14.16 -6.19
CA ARG A 50 9.66 -14.93 -6.40
C ARG A 50 9.77 -15.41 -7.87
N GLU A 51 10.99 -15.53 -8.40
CA GLU A 51 11.21 -15.98 -9.80
C GLU A 51 10.70 -17.41 -10.07
N SER A 52 10.68 -18.29 -9.06
CA SER A 52 9.97 -19.58 -9.12
C SER A 52 8.47 -19.39 -9.43
N HIS A 53 7.81 -18.47 -8.72
CA HIS A 53 6.39 -18.15 -8.90
C HIS A 53 6.12 -17.51 -10.26
N ILE A 54 6.97 -16.58 -10.73
CA ILE A 54 6.84 -15.99 -12.08
C ILE A 54 7.00 -17.09 -13.15
N ARG A 55 7.97 -18.01 -13.01
CA ARG A 55 8.14 -19.16 -13.92
C ARG A 55 6.93 -20.11 -13.91
N ASN A 56 6.30 -20.32 -12.76
CA ASN A 56 5.08 -21.12 -12.67
C ASN A 56 3.86 -20.38 -13.25
N LEU A 57 3.72 -19.06 -13.03
CA LEU A 57 2.69 -18.23 -13.67
C LEU A 57 2.80 -18.27 -15.20
N CYS A 58 3.99 -18.29 -15.79
CA CYS A 58 4.14 -18.43 -17.24
C CYS A 58 3.44 -19.68 -17.81
N LYS A 59 3.36 -20.76 -17.02
CA LYS A 59 2.72 -22.03 -17.37
C LYS A 59 1.20 -22.04 -17.18
N THR A 60 0.62 -21.07 -16.46
CA THR A 60 -0.81 -21.08 -16.08
C THR A 60 -1.59 -19.82 -16.47
N ILE A 61 -0.93 -18.66 -16.54
CA ILE A 61 -1.55 -17.36 -16.82
C ILE A 61 -2.36 -17.39 -18.12
N ARG A 62 -3.61 -16.93 -18.08
CA ARG A 62 -4.49 -16.89 -19.25
C ARG A 62 -4.49 -15.50 -19.87
N TYR A 63 -4.75 -15.43 -21.16
CA TYR A 63 -4.94 -14.18 -21.91
C TYR A 63 -6.34 -14.19 -22.51
N GLU A 64 -7.11 -13.13 -22.25
CA GLU A 64 -8.46 -12.98 -22.78
C GLU A 64 -8.71 -11.56 -23.27
N LYS A 65 -9.59 -11.42 -24.25
CA LYS A 65 -9.99 -10.15 -24.85
C LYS A 65 -11.49 -9.99 -24.71
N TYR A 66 -11.90 -8.82 -24.24
CA TYR A 66 -13.29 -8.47 -24.00
C TYR A 66 -13.68 -7.23 -24.80
N ASP A 67 -14.95 -7.16 -25.20
CA ASP A 67 -15.52 -5.98 -25.83
C ASP A 67 -15.95 -4.94 -24.78
N ALA A 68 -16.12 -3.69 -25.24
CA ALA A 68 -16.63 -2.60 -24.41
C ALA A 68 -18.04 -2.92 -23.87
N HIS A 69 -18.33 -2.47 -22.65
CA HIS A 69 -19.55 -2.73 -21.87
C HIS A 69 -19.73 -4.17 -21.39
N HIS A 70 -18.71 -5.03 -21.50
CA HIS A 70 -18.75 -6.36 -20.88
C HIS A 70 -18.65 -6.25 -19.34
N ILE A 71 -19.45 -7.04 -18.62
CA ILE A 71 -19.35 -7.19 -17.16
C ILE A 71 -18.42 -8.38 -16.89
N LEU A 72 -17.21 -8.11 -16.42
CA LEU A 72 -16.16 -9.12 -16.21
C LEU A 72 -16.43 -9.98 -14.98
N PHE A 73 -17.02 -9.38 -13.94
CA PHE A 73 -17.55 -10.07 -12.77
C PHE A 73 -18.58 -9.20 -12.05
N SER A 74 -19.56 -9.85 -11.42
CA SER A 74 -20.64 -9.21 -10.66
C SER A 74 -20.42 -9.30 -9.15
N ARG A 75 -21.04 -8.39 -8.39
CA ARG A 75 -21.08 -8.46 -6.93
C ARG A 75 -21.69 -9.80 -6.46
N GLY A 76 -21.01 -10.48 -5.54
CA GLY A 76 -21.42 -11.77 -4.98
C GLY A 76 -20.90 -13.01 -5.72
N GLU A 77 -20.22 -12.85 -6.86
CA GLU A 77 -19.53 -13.97 -7.51
C GLU A 77 -18.30 -14.44 -6.72
N LEU A 78 -17.91 -15.71 -6.87
CA LEU A 78 -16.73 -16.25 -6.20
C LEU A 78 -15.46 -15.63 -6.81
N ASN A 79 -14.56 -15.13 -5.97
CA ASN A 79 -13.28 -14.55 -6.41
C ASN A 79 -12.26 -15.66 -6.69
N THR A 80 -12.37 -16.26 -7.88
CA THR A 80 -11.53 -17.36 -8.37
C THR A 80 -10.24 -16.90 -9.05
N CYS A 81 -10.14 -15.63 -9.45
CA CYS A 81 -9.01 -15.10 -10.22
C CYS A 81 -8.89 -13.57 -10.08
N TRP A 82 -7.70 -13.06 -10.37
CA TRP A 82 -7.41 -11.62 -10.46
C TRP A 82 -6.77 -11.28 -11.81
N TYR A 83 -6.74 -9.98 -12.12
CA TYR A 83 -6.50 -9.49 -13.47
C TYR A 83 -5.36 -8.48 -13.52
N ILE A 84 -4.66 -8.44 -14.66
CA ILE A 84 -3.77 -7.34 -15.06
C ILE A 84 -4.24 -6.81 -16.41
N LEU A 85 -4.49 -5.51 -16.51
CA LEU A 85 -4.92 -4.86 -17.75
C LEU A 85 -3.72 -4.67 -18.69
N LEU A 86 -3.78 -5.21 -19.91
CA LEU A 86 -2.77 -4.96 -20.94
C LEU A 86 -3.15 -3.75 -21.79
N SER A 87 -4.41 -3.66 -22.19
CA SER A 87 -4.96 -2.57 -23.00
C SER A 87 -6.43 -2.32 -22.68
N GLY A 88 -6.91 -1.11 -22.98
CA GLY A 88 -8.27 -0.65 -22.68
C GLY A 88 -8.41 -0.05 -21.27
N SER A 89 -9.63 -0.01 -20.74
CA SER A 89 -9.96 0.63 -19.45
C SER A 89 -11.11 -0.09 -18.74
N VAL A 90 -11.05 -0.14 -17.40
CA VAL A 90 -11.96 -0.92 -16.55
C VAL A 90 -12.47 -0.08 -15.39
N PHE A 91 -13.75 -0.18 -15.06
CA PHE A 91 -14.37 0.57 -13.97
C PHE A 91 -14.96 -0.36 -12.91
N ILE A 92 -14.64 -0.08 -11.64
CA ILE A 92 -15.10 -0.83 -10.48
C ILE A 92 -15.52 0.17 -9.39
N GLU A 93 -16.81 0.15 -9.02
CA GLU A 93 -17.45 0.98 -7.97
C GLU A 93 -17.36 2.50 -8.18
N SER A 94 -16.16 3.08 -8.11
CA SER A 94 -15.84 4.49 -8.41
C SER A 94 -14.38 4.69 -8.89
N THR A 95 -13.66 3.60 -9.14
CA THR A 95 -12.24 3.60 -9.52
C THR A 95 -12.09 3.16 -10.96
N LEU A 96 -11.41 4.00 -11.75
CA LEU A 96 -10.96 3.64 -13.10
C LEU A 96 -9.57 3.02 -13.04
N TYR A 97 -9.43 1.83 -13.63
CA TYR A 97 -8.20 1.09 -13.79
C TYR A 97 -7.67 1.24 -15.22
N LEU A 98 -6.38 1.54 -15.31
CA LEU A 98 -5.66 1.88 -16.56
C LEU A 98 -4.70 0.74 -16.96
N PRO A 99 -4.18 0.73 -18.20
CA PRO A 99 -3.21 -0.27 -18.63
C PRO A 99 -2.02 -0.43 -17.66
N ARG A 100 -1.60 -1.68 -17.49
CA ARG A 100 -0.68 -2.24 -16.48
C ARG A 100 -1.21 -2.30 -15.04
N ALA A 101 -2.37 -1.73 -14.71
CA ALA A 101 -2.95 -1.86 -13.39
C ALA A 101 -3.43 -3.31 -13.10
N SER A 102 -3.27 -3.75 -11.86
CA SER A 102 -3.84 -5.01 -11.38
C SER A 102 -5.07 -4.79 -10.51
N PHE A 103 -6.11 -5.61 -10.70
CA PHE A 103 -7.38 -5.45 -10.01
C PHE A 103 -8.09 -6.79 -9.74
N GLY A 104 -9.16 -6.75 -8.96
CA GLY A 104 -9.94 -7.96 -8.59
C GLY A 104 -9.25 -8.88 -7.57
N LYS A 105 -8.11 -8.49 -6.98
CA LYS A 105 -7.39 -9.28 -5.97
C LYS A 105 -8.32 -9.62 -4.78
N ARG A 106 -8.27 -10.88 -4.33
CA ARG A 106 -9.03 -11.38 -3.17
C ARG A 106 -8.50 -10.79 -1.87
N THR A 107 -9.38 -10.26 -1.03
CA THR A 107 -9.02 -9.86 0.34
C THR A 107 -9.11 -11.06 1.28
N PRO A 108 -8.27 -11.16 2.34
CA PRO A 108 -8.23 -12.34 3.22
C PRO A 108 -9.59 -12.67 3.85
N ARG A 109 -10.39 -11.63 4.14
CA ARG A 109 -11.69 -11.69 4.81
C ARG A 109 -12.88 -11.93 3.87
N ASN A 110 -12.70 -11.88 2.54
CA ASN A 110 -13.83 -12.04 1.62
C ASN A 110 -13.45 -12.84 0.36
N GLN A 111 -14.07 -14.01 0.23
CA GLN A 111 -13.91 -14.90 -0.93
C GLN A 111 -14.81 -14.52 -2.12
N TYR A 112 -15.71 -13.54 -1.95
CA TYR A 112 -16.65 -13.08 -2.98
C TYR A 112 -16.32 -11.67 -3.48
N ARG A 113 -16.69 -11.36 -4.73
CA ARG A 113 -16.59 -10.01 -5.31
C ARG A 113 -17.49 -9.05 -4.53
N THR A 114 -16.92 -7.97 -3.99
CA THR A 114 -17.70 -6.88 -3.36
C THR A 114 -18.44 -6.04 -4.38
N ASN A 115 -17.81 -5.87 -5.55
CA ASN A 115 -18.17 -4.86 -6.55
C ASN A 115 -18.40 -5.50 -7.91
N GLU A 116 -19.15 -4.81 -8.76
CA GLU A 116 -19.27 -5.09 -10.19
C GLU A 116 -18.07 -4.49 -10.94
N CYS A 117 -17.61 -5.18 -11.98
CA CYS A 117 -16.48 -4.77 -12.81
C CYS A 117 -16.90 -4.70 -14.28
N VAL A 118 -16.86 -3.49 -14.84
CA VAL A 118 -17.32 -3.22 -16.20
C VAL A 118 -16.16 -2.76 -17.08
N MET A 119 -16.01 -3.39 -18.25
CA MET A 119 -15.06 -2.97 -19.28
C MET A 119 -15.62 -1.74 -19.99
N LEU A 120 -14.88 -0.63 -20.06
CA LEU A 120 -15.36 0.59 -20.72
C LEU A 120 -14.90 0.67 -22.18
N GLU A 121 -13.77 0.06 -22.49
CA GLU A 121 -13.21 -0.08 -23.85
C GLU A 121 -13.05 -1.57 -24.21
N SER A 122 -12.84 -1.89 -25.50
CA SER A 122 -12.34 -3.21 -25.86
C SER A 122 -10.94 -3.37 -25.26
N SER A 123 -10.76 -4.42 -24.47
CA SER A 123 -9.68 -4.53 -23.50
C SER A 123 -9.07 -5.93 -23.51
N GLU A 124 -7.76 -5.99 -23.30
CA GLU A 124 -7.00 -7.23 -23.24
C GLU A 124 -6.47 -7.44 -21.83
N LEU A 125 -6.67 -8.63 -21.28
CA LEU A 125 -6.42 -8.97 -19.87
C LEU A 125 -5.50 -10.17 -19.77
N LEU A 126 -4.56 -10.10 -18.84
CA LEU A 126 -3.98 -11.30 -18.23
C LEU A 126 -4.83 -11.71 -17.04
N ILE A 127 -5.14 -13.00 -16.94
CA ILE A 127 -5.93 -13.58 -15.85
C ILE A 127 -5.06 -14.58 -15.09
N ILE A 128 -5.00 -14.39 -13.77
CA ILE A 128 -4.23 -15.21 -12.84
C ILE A 128 -5.24 -15.87 -11.91
N ASP A 129 -5.43 -17.17 -12.11
CA ASP A 129 -6.33 -17.98 -11.29
C ASP A 129 -5.72 -18.23 -9.90
N TYR A 130 -6.55 -18.18 -8.86
CA TYR A 130 -6.16 -18.61 -7.53
C TYR A 130 -6.06 -20.15 -7.49
N PRO A 131 -5.07 -20.72 -6.78
CA PRO A 131 -5.04 -22.16 -6.54
C PRO A 131 -6.35 -22.57 -5.86
N ILE A 132 -6.98 -23.62 -6.39
CA ILE A 132 -8.27 -24.12 -5.88
C ILE A 132 -8.04 -24.59 -4.44
N PRO A 133 -8.75 -24.04 -3.44
CA PRO A 133 -8.58 -24.49 -2.06
C PRO A 133 -8.95 -25.98 -1.95
N ASN A 134 -8.03 -26.78 -1.42
CA ASN A 134 -8.29 -28.18 -1.10
C ASN A 134 -9.56 -28.27 -0.24
N LYS A 135 -10.47 -29.21 -0.55
CA LYS A 135 -11.84 -29.25 0.03
C LYS A 135 -11.89 -29.31 1.56
N GLU A 136 -10.79 -29.69 2.22
CA GLU A 136 -10.66 -29.68 3.68
C GLU A 136 -10.46 -28.28 4.28
N SER A 137 -9.88 -27.34 3.53
CA SER A 137 -9.67 -25.95 3.98
C SER A 137 -10.98 -25.14 4.07
N VAL A 138 -12.02 -25.56 3.34
CA VAL A 138 -13.35 -24.91 3.33
C VAL A 138 -14.10 -25.12 4.66
N MET A 139 -13.70 -26.10 5.48
CA MET A 139 -14.36 -26.49 6.73
C MET A 139 -13.62 -26.02 8.00
N ARG A 140 -12.59 -25.16 7.88
CA ARG A 140 -11.73 -24.72 9.01
C ARG A 140 -11.77 -23.21 9.33
N VAL A 141 -12.61 -22.43 8.65
CA VAL A 141 -12.62 -20.95 8.75
C VAL A 141 -13.48 -20.40 9.91
N ASP A 142 -14.09 -21.27 10.72
CA ASP A 142 -14.89 -20.88 11.90
C ASP A 142 -14.06 -20.65 13.19
N ASN A 143 -12.72 -20.64 13.11
CA ASN A 143 -11.86 -20.22 14.23
C ASN A 143 -11.16 -18.90 13.90
N GLU A 144 -11.28 -17.95 14.81
CA GLU A 144 -10.66 -16.63 14.74
C GLU A 144 -9.12 -16.70 14.88
N ASN A 145 -8.46 -15.60 14.49
CA ASN A 145 -7.00 -15.39 14.44
C ASN A 145 -6.25 -16.07 13.28
N ASN A 146 -6.15 -15.36 12.16
CA ASN A 146 -4.92 -15.25 11.36
C ASN A 146 -5.01 -14.04 10.39
N GLN A 147 -4.51 -12.88 10.81
CA GLN A 147 -4.36 -11.70 9.96
C GLN A 147 -2.90 -11.61 9.48
N GLN A 148 -2.64 -12.08 8.24
CA GLN A 148 -1.49 -11.78 7.34
C GLN A 148 -1.27 -12.92 6.31
N GLN A 149 -1.82 -14.12 6.54
CA GLN A 149 -1.45 -15.35 5.84
C GLN A 149 -2.01 -15.56 4.41
N ALA A 150 -2.61 -14.54 3.77
CA ALA A 150 -3.22 -14.69 2.43
C ALA A 150 -2.23 -14.64 1.24
N ILE A 151 -0.96 -14.30 1.51
CA ILE A 151 0.15 -14.38 0.53
C ILE A 151 1.05 -15.60 0.83
N ALA A 152 1.04 -16.11 2.06
CA ALA A 152 1.95 -17.15 2.53
C ALA A 152 1.52 -18.59 2.20
N THR A 153 0.26 -18.85 1.81
CA THR A 153 -0.21 -20.20 1.38
C THR A 153 0.30 -20.63 -0.01
N ILE A 154 1.50 -20.18 -0.38
CA ILE A 154 2.24 -20.56 -1.60
C ILE A 154 3.56 -21.27 -1.20
N VAL A 155 3.88 -21.34 0.09
CA VAL A 155 4.99 -22.11 0.65
C VAL A 155 4.42 -23.42 1.22
N ASP A 156 5.23 -24.48 1.18
CA ASP A 156 4.93 -25.87 1.57
C ASP A 156 4.13 -26.70 0.54
N ASP A 157 4.80 -27.11 -0.53
CA ASP A 157 4.79 -28.49 -1.08
C ASP A 157 5.78 -28.56 -2.27
N ASP A 158 7.05 -28.91 -2.00
CA ASP A 158 8.03 -29.41 -2.98
C ASP A 158 8.85 -30.51 -2.26
N ASP A 159 8.53 -31.79 -2.53
CA ASP A 159 9.38 -32.94 -2.17
C ASP A 159 10.50 -33.06 -3.23
N ASP A 160 11.76 -33.16 -2.78
CA ASP A 160 12.92 -33.31 -3.66
C ASP A 160 12.97 -34.69 -4.35
N ASP A 161 12.90 -34.72 -5.69
CA ASP A 161 13.28 -35.87 -6.53
C ASP A 161 14.41 -35.44 -7.50
N ASP A 162 15.66 -35.58 -7.06
CA ASP A 162 16.88 -35.37 -7.87
C ASP A 162 17.20 -36.62 -8.72
N ASP A 163 16.97 -36.53 -10.04
CA ASP A 163 17.45 -37.50 -11.03
C ASP A 163 18.91 -37.20 -11.44
N GLU A 164 19.89 -37.89 -10.86
CA GLU A 164 21.27 -37.94 -11.41
C GLU A 164 21.71 -39.37 -11.77
N GLU A 165 22.02 -39.59 -13.05
CA GLU A 165 22.36 -40.89 -13.63
C GLU A 165 23.88 -41.04 -13.80
N GLN A 166 24.52 -42.06 -13.17
CA GLN A 166 25.38 -43.07 -13.84
C GLN A 166 26.23 -43.99 -12.89
N LEU A 167 26.06 -45.32 -13.07
CA LEU A 167 27.10 -46.38 -13.10
C LEU A 167 28.17 -46.46 -11.95
N THR A 168 28.17 -47.47 -11.06
CA THR A 168 28.66 -48.84 -11.38
C THR A 168 28.63 -49.86 -10.20
N THR A 169 28.33 -51.13 -10.54
CA THR A 169 28.82 -52.41 -9.97
C THR A 169 28.60 -52.90 -8.51
N THR A 170 28.12 -54.17 -8.45
CA THR A 170 28.50 -55.29 -7.55
C THR A 170 27.90 -55.50 -6.14
N LEU A 171 26.86 -56.35 -6.13
CA LEU A 171 26.73 -57.64 -5.38
C LEU A 171 26.63 -57.70 -3.82
N HIS A 172 25.66 -58.55 -3.41
CA HIS A 172 25.46 -59.25 -2.11
C HIS A 172 24.50 -58.59 -1.08
N ARG A 173 23.74 -59.32 -0.24
CA ARG A 173 23.22 -60.73 -0.25
C ARG A 173 22.30 -60.97 0.98
N LYS A 174 21.10 -61.58 0.80
CA LYS A 174 20.21 -62.20 1.84
C LYS A 174 19.53 -61.23 2.84
N LYS A 175 18.42 -61.57 3.55
CA LYS A 175 17.21 -62.42 3.35
C LYS A 175 16.33 -62.28 4.62
N SER A 176 15.02 -62.58 4.52
CA SER A 176 14.09 -62.92 5.64
C SER A 176 13.67 -61.76 6.59
N SER A 177 12.50 -61.77 7.25
CA SER A 177 11.27 -62.58 7.11
C SER A 177 10.09 -62.04 7.94
N ARG A 178 8.86 -62.30 7.48
CA ARG A 178 7.55 -62.40 8.20
C ARG A 178 7.55 -62.31 9.75
N ILE A 179 6.52 -61.67 10.34
CA ILE A 179 5.37 -62.35 11.03
C ILE A 179 4.27 -61.34 11.47
N ARG A 180 3.07 -61.88 11.74
CA ARG A 180 1.77 -61.23 11.99
C ARG A 180 1.44 -60.97 13.48
N GLN A 181 0.52 -60.01 13.69
CA GLN A 181 -0.59 -59.99 14.69
C GLN A 181 -0.28 -60.05 16.20
N ARG A 182 -0.81 -59.04 16.92
CA ARG A 182 -1.91 -59.24 17.90
C ARG A 182 -2.66 -57.94 18.21
N SER A 183 -3.83 -58.06 18.85
CA SER A 183 -4.83 -57.00 19.05
C SER A 183 -5.52 -57.13 20.43
N VAL A 184 -6.32 -56.10 20.81
CA VAL A 184 -7.21 -55.96 22.01
C VAL A 184 -6.49 -55.95 23.38
N THR A 185 -6.87 -55.24 24.46
CA THR A 185 -7.96 -54.29 24.88
C THR A 185 -7.33 -53.02 25.54
N GLY A 186 -8.01 -51.95 26.03
CA GLY A 186 -9.43 -51.51 26.05
C GLY A 186 -9.79 -50.69 27.32
N ILE A 187 -11.05 -50.23 27.43
CA ILE A 187 -11.76 -49.63 28.61
C ILE A 187 -11.68 -48.09 28.85
N ASN A 188 -12.69 -47.40 28.29
CA ASN A 188 -13.70 -46.49 28.90
C ASN A 188 -13.32 -45.24 29.76
N ALA A 189 -14.17 -44.20 29.88
CA ALA A 189 -15.28 -43.65 29.04
C ALA A 189 -15.87 -42.38 29.71
N ASN A 190 -16.78 -41.69 28.99
CA ASN A 190 -17.74 -40.66 29.43
C ASN A 190 -17.18 -39.23 29.67
N ASP A 191 -17.91 -38.13 29.36
CA ASP A 191 -19.33 -38.00 28.96
C ASP A 191 -19.59 -37.02 27.80
N MET A 192 -20.75 -37.18 27.15
CA MET A 192 -21.28 -36.23 26.13
C MET A 192 -22.05 -35.08 26.79
N HIS A 193 -22.09 -33.91 26.15
CA HIS A 193 -23.36 -33.24 25.81
C HIS A 193 -23.18 -32.11 24.79
N SER A 194 -24.13 -32.01 23.85
CA SER A 194 -24.41 -30.87 22.96
C SER A 194 -25.95 -30.70 22.94
N PRO A 195 -26.57 -29.80 22.15
CA PRO A 195 -26.15 -28.48 21.62
C PRO A 195 -27.21 -27.38 21.92
N MET A 196 -26.99 -26.11 21.54
CA MET A 196 -28.06 -25.32 20.90
C MET A 196 -27.58 -24.06 20.18
N ILE A 197 -28.11 -23.82 18.98
CA ILE A 197 -27.90 -22.62 18.16
C ILE A 197 -29.05 -21.64 18.41
N ARG A 198 -28.76 -20.34 18.52
CA ARG A 198 -29.71 -19.26 18.21
C ARG A 198 -29.05 -18.22 17.31
N SER A 199 -29.60 -18.04 16.13
CA SER A 199 -29.24 -16.98 15.20
C SER A 199 -30.05 -15.71 15.47
N SER A 200 -29.46 -14.55 15.19
CA SER A 200 -30.19 -13.35 14.72
C SER A 200 -29.25 -12.37 14.02
N HIS A 201 -29.77 -11.81 12.94
CA HIS A 201 -29.18 -10.84 12.01
C HIS A 201 -28.68 -9.55 12.73
N SER A 202 -27.75 -8.75 12.20
CA SER A 202 -27.89 -8.12 10.87
C SER A 202 -26.72 -7.20 10.45
N ARG A 203 -26.47 -7.17 9.12
CA ARG A 203 -26.23 -6.00 8.23
C ARG A 203 -25.10 -5.00 8.55
N ALA A 204 -24.17 -4.89 7.60
CA ALA A 204 -23.19 -3.81 7.48
C ALA A 204 -23.78 -2.50 6.90
N SER A 205 -23.22 -1.34 7.27
CA SER A 205 -22.32 -0.53 6.42
C SER A 205 -22.13 0.91 6.92
N ASP A 206 -20.88 1.24 7.25
CA ASP A 206 -20.06 2.38 6.76
C ASP A 206 -20.48 3.87 6.81
N THR A 207 -19.48 4.66 7.22
CA THR A 207 -19.19 6.09 6.95
C THR A 207 -19.76 7.22 7.83
N SER A 208 -18.89 8.19 8.02
CA SER A 208 -18.91 9.45 8.79
C SER A 208 -20.04 10.45 8.54
N SER A 209 -20.49 11.18 9.58
CA SER A 209 -20.06 12.57 9.86
C SER A 209 -21.00 13.33 10.85
N ALA A 210 -20.63 14.57 11.19
CA ALA A 210 -20.94 15.32 12.41
C ALA A 210 -22.37 15.89 12.62
N TYR A 211 -22.68 16.05 13.92
CA TYR A 211 -23.38 17.18 14.59
C TYR A 211 -24.92 17.31 14.60
N SER A 212 -25.44 17.51 15.83
CA SER A 212 -26.69 18.18 16.25
C SER A 212 -28.05 17.47 16.14
N GLY A 213 -28.89 17.65 17.18
CA GLY A 213 -30.34 17.45 17.11
C GLY A 213 -30.94 16.64 18.26
N SER A 214 -31.63 17.32 19.17
CA SER A 214 -32.30 16.81 20.37
C SER A 214 -33.56 15.94 20.14
N ASP A 215 -34.08 15.43 21.27
CA ASP A 215 -35.48 15.08 21.55
C ASP A 215 -36.01 13.65 21.31
N ILE A 216 -35.96 12.87 22.40
CA ILE A 216 -37.09 12.15 23.04
C ILE A 216 -38.29 11.80 22.15
N MET A 217 -38.55 10.49 22.01
CA MET A 217 -39.90 9.92 22.19
C MET A 217 -39.81 8.53 22.83
N GLN A 218 -40.58 8.33 23.91
CA GLN A 218 -40.83 7.02 24.51
C GLN A 218 -41.96 6.28 23.76
N SER A 219 -41.90 4.96 23.64
CA SER A 219 -43.10 4.14 23.45
C SER A 219 -43.01 2.82 24.21
N SER A 220 -43.63 2.80 25.38
CA SER A 220 -43.81 1.65 26.26
C SER A 220 -44.92 0.70 25.81
N THR A 221 -44.77 -0.61 26.07
CA THR A 221 -45.90 -1.47 26.52
C THR A 221 -45.40 -2.62 27.41
N ASN A 222 -45.84 -2.60 28.68
CA ASN A 222 -46.32 -3.68 29.55
C ASN A 222 -45.62 -5.07 29.53
N GLY A 223 -45.32 -5.69 30.67
CA GLY A 223 -45.53 -5.32 32.08
C GLY A 223 -45.35 -6.55 32.99
N ASP A 224 -45.09 -6.32 34.27
CA ASP A 224 -45.68 -7.07 35.42
C ASP A 224 -44.99 -6.67 36.74
N ASP A 225 -45.86 -6.35 37.71
CA ASP A 225 -45.69 -6.01 39.13
C ASP A 225 -44.39 -6.38 39.88
N CYS A 226 -43.86 -5.40 40.63
CA CYS A 226 -43.70 -5.51 42.10
C CYS A 226 -43.63 -4.13 42.78
N GLN A 227 -43.94 -4.09 44.08
CA GLN A 227 -44.44 -2.88 44.77
C GLN A 227 -43.38 -2.05 45.52
N LEU A 228 -43.51 -0.72 45.39
CA LEU A 228 -43.43 0.32 46.43
C LEU A 228 -42.47 0.13 47.64
N THR A 229 -41.51 1.06 47.77
CA THR A 229 -41.47 2.04 48.88
C THR A 229 -40.55 3.23 48.57
N ASN A 230 -40.94 4.43 48.99
CA ASN A 230 -40.11 5.64 48.93
C ASN A 230 -39.20 5.73 50.17
N ASN A 231 -38.02 6.34 50.06
CA ASN A 231 -37.73 7.66 50.67
C ASN A 231 -36.25 8.11 50.53
N GLU A 232 -36.09 9.44 50.36
CA GLU A 232 -35.05 10.33 50.93
C GLU A 232 -33.56 10.20 50.54
N GLU A 233 -33.13 11.19 49.76
CA GLU A 233 -31.99 12.13 49.97
C GLU A 233 -30.62 11.70 50.55
N ASN A 234 -29.58 12.24 49.89
CA ASN A 234 -28.21 12.50 50.36
C ASN A 234 -27.27 11.31 50.63
N ASN A 235 -26.20 11.23 49.84
CA ASN A 235 -24.82 11.45 50.33
C ASN A 235 -23.85 11.66 49.15
N GLU A 236 -23.01 12.70 49.24
CA GLU A 236 -21.76 12.80 48.47
C GLU A 236 -20.67 12.00 49.19
N THR A 237 -19.99 11.07 48.52
CA THR A 237 -18.62 10.61 48.88
C THR A 237 -17.99 9.83 47.72
N ASP A 238 -16.80 10.25 47.32
CA ASP A 238 -15.65 9.46 46.83
C ASP A 238 -15.89 8.39 45.75
N ASP A 239 -15.82 8.82 44.48
CA ASP A 239 -15.36 7.95 43.37
C ASP A 239 -13.82 7.82 43.44
N GLU A 240 -13.34 6.89 44.27
CA GLU A 240 -11.99 6.31 44.13
C GLU A 240 -11.95 5.50 42.83
N SER A 241 -11.59 6.14 41.71
CA SER A 241 -11.32 5.43 40.46
C SER A 241 -9.98 4.68 40.57
N GLU A 242 -9.98 3.52 41.21
CA GLU A 242 -8.90 2.54 41.12
C GLU A 242 -8.76 2.13 39.64
N THR A 243 -7.85 2.81 38.92
CA THR A 243 -7.50 2.46 37.54
C THR A 243 -6.62 1.22 37.55
N SER A 244 -7.21 0.06 37.84
CA SER A 244 -6.54 -1.24 37.77
C SER A 244 -6.03 -1.45 36.35
N SER A 245 -4.71 -1.59 36.20
CA SER A 245 -4.04 -1.75 34.91
C SER A 245 -4.56 -3.00 34.16
N GLU A 246 -5.46 -2.80 33.20
CA GLU A 246 -5.78 -3.82 32.20
C GLU A 246 -4.59 -3.96 31.24
N SER A 247 -3.66 -4.85 31.59
CA SER A 247 -2.62 -5.29 30.65
C SER A 247 -3.28 -5.97 29.45
N PHE A 248 -3.20 -5.33 28.28
CA PHE A 248 -3.62 -5.95 27.03
C PHE A 248 -2.66 -7.11 26.69
N PRO A 249 -3.14 -8.32 26.33
CA PRO A 249 -2.27 -9.48 26.07
C PRO A 249 -1.20 -9.29 24.99
N ILE A 250 -1.39 -8.29 24.11
CA ILE A 250 -0.44 -7.89 23.07
C ILE A 250 0.85 -7.32 23.67
N TYR A 251 0.75 -6.57 24.77
CA TYR A 251 1.92 -6.02 25.47
C TYR A 251 2.75 -7.11 26.14
N ASP A 252 2.14 -8.18 26.65
CA ASP A 252 2.86 -9.26 27.32
C ASP A 252 3.76 -10.03 26.33
N PHE A 253 3.29 -10.31 25.10
CA PHE A 253 4.11 -10.94 24.06
C PHE A 253 5.28 -10.03 23.64
N ILE A 254 5.03 -8.74 23.39
CA ILE A 254 6.10 -7.77 23.05
C ILE A 254 7.12 -7.67 24.20
N ARG A 255 6.65 -7.69 25.46
CA ARG A 255 7.49 -7.68 26.66
C ARG A 255 8.36 -8.94 26.77
N GLU A 256 7.80 -10.12 26.47
CA GLU A 256 8.56 -11.37 26.37
C GLU A 256 9.65 -11.29 25.28
N SER A 257 9.34 -10.78 24.08
CA SER A 257 10.32 -10.55 23.00
C SER A 257 11.41 -9.55 23.39
N LEU A 258 11.07 -8.48 24.13
CA LEU A 258 12.02 -7.50 24.66
C LEU A 258 12.93 -8.08 25.76
N MET A 259 12.40 -8.99 26.59
CA MET A 259 13.14 -9.66 27.68
C MET A 259 14.10 -10.75 27.20
N LYS A 260 13.93 -11.27 25.97
CA LYS A 260 14.92 -12.16 25.33
C LYS A 260 16.24 -11.41 25.13
N ASP A 261 17.35 -12.13 25.27
CA ASP A 261 18.66 -11.62 24.90
C ASP A 261 18.72 -11.32 23.39
N ALA A 262 19.52 -10.32 23.01
CA ALA A 262 19.72 -9.86 21.63
C ALA A 262 20.01 -10.98 20.61
N HIS A 263 20.68 -12.06 21.04
CA HIS A 263 21.07 -13.20 20.21
C HIS A 263 20.05 -14.35 20.20
N GLU A 264 19.00 -14.28 21.01
CA GLU A 264 17.91 -15.28 21.10
C GLU A 264 16.61 -14.84 20.41
N ARG A 265 16.55 -13.58 19.94
CA ARG A 265 15.38 -13.04 19.22
C ARG A 265 15.26 -13.63 17.82
N THR A 266 14.06 -14.05 17.45
CA THR A 266 13.70 -14.42 16.07
C THR A 266 13.39 -13.18 15.21
N ASP A 267 13.26 -13.34 13.90
CA ASP A 267 12.78 -12.24 13.04
C ASP A 267 11.33 -11.81 13.39
N ASP A 268 10.49 -12.73 13.91
CA ASP A 268 9.14 -12.41 14.40
C ASP A 268 9.18 -11.56 15.70
N ASP A 269 10.13 -11.85 16.61
CA ASP A 269 10.39 -11.01 17.78
C ASP A 269 10.83 -9.61 17.35
N ILE A 270 11.76 -9.53 16.40
CA ILE A 270 12.27 -8.27 15.86
C ILE A 270 11.15 -7.44 15.22
N GLU A 271 10.27 -8.05 14.43
CA GLU A 271 9.14 -7.35 13.80
C GLU A 271 8.13 -6.84 14.84
N SER A 272 7.82 -7.66 15.84
CA SER A 272 6.88 -7.30 16.92
C SER A 272 7.40 -6.12 17.77
N ILE A 273 8.71 -6.11 18.06
CA ILE A 273 9.38 -4.99 18.73
C ILE A 273 9.41 -3.76 17.82
N LEU A 274 9.67 -3.93 16.52
CA LEU A 274 9.72 -2.84 15.54
C LEU A 274 8.36 -2.14 15.39
N GLU A 275 7.26 -2.90 15.30
CA GLU A 275 5.89 -2.38 15.24
C GLU A 275 5.54 -1.58 16.51
N PHE A 276 5.93 -2.09 17.69
CA PHE A 276 5.75 -1.39 18.95
C PHE A 276 6.51 -0.04 18.98
N LEU A 277 7.82 -0.07 18.73
CA LEU A 277 8.70 1.11 18.80
C LEU A 277 8.41 2.14 17.69
N LEU A 278 7.73 1.77 16.60
CA LEU A 278 7.38 2.66 15.48
C LEU A 278 6.62 3.92 15.93
N HIS A 279 5.84 3.79 17.01
CA HIS A 279 4.98 4.83 17.56
C HIS A 279 5.71 5.87 18.42
N PHE A 280 6.97 5.63 18.80
CA PHE A 280 7.69 6.48 19.74
C PHE A 280 8.50 7.60 19.04
N PRO A 281 8.36 8.87 19.48
CA PRO A 281 9.08 10.01 18.91
C PRO A 281 10.61 9.82 18.83
N ALA A 282 11.22 9.10 19.77
CA ALA A 282 12.65 8.81 19.79
C ALA A 282 13.17 8.09 18.53
N PHE A 283 12.31 7.36 17.82
CA PHE A 283 12.67 6.63 16.59
C PHE A 283 12.22 7.35 15.32
N ALA A 284 11.46 8.44 15.40
CA ALA A 284 10.74 9.04 14.27
C ALA A 284 11.64 9.43 13.08
N ASP A 285 12.84 9.96 13.37
CA ASP A 285 13.81 10.42 12.35
C ASP A 285 14.72 9.28 11.82
N LEU A 286 14.57 8.05 12.32
CA LEU A 286 15.36 6.89 11.91
C LEU A 286 14.69 6.11 10.76
N THR A 287 15.49 5.60 9.81
CA THR A 287 14.99 4.75 8.72
C THR A 287 14.51 3.40 9.25
N LEU A 288 13.64 2.71 8.51
CA LEU A 288 13.11 1.40 8.92
C LEU A 288 14.23 0.37 9.12
N HIS A 289 15.25 0.38 8.26
CA HIS A 289 16.45 -0.44 8.42
C HIS A 289 17.17 -0.17 9.75
N VAL A 290 17.50 1.10 10.05
CA VAL A 290 18.16 1.48 11.31
C VAL A 290 17.31 1.06 12.51
N ARG A 291 15.98 1.23 12.47
CA ARG A 291 15.09 0.75 13.54
C ARG A 291 15.15 -0.78 13.69
N ARG A 292 15.15 -1.54 12.59
CA ARG A 292 15.27 -3.02 12.63
C ARG A 292 16.60 -3.47 13.22
N GLU A 293 17.73 -2.86 12.83
CA GLU A 293 19.03 -3.18 13.41
C GLU A 293 19.11 -2.81 14.91
N LEU A 294 18.51 -1.69 15.33
CA LEU A 294 18.39 -1.35 16.75
C LEU A 294 17.55 -2.38 17.52
N CYS A 295 16.51 -2.97 16.92
CA CYS A 295 15.70 -4.05 17.53
C CYS A 295 16.51 -5.33 17.77
N LYS A 296 17.56 -5.59 16.99
CA LYS A 296 18.48 -6.72 17.21
C LYS A 296 19.37 -6.52 18.43
N VAL A 297 19.84 -5.28 18.69
CA VAL A 297 20.84 -5.00 19.75
C VAL A 297 20.26 -4.45 21.05
N LEU A 298 19.01 -4.00 21.06
CA LEU A 298 18.43 -3.37 22.26
C LEU A 298 18.33 -4.33 23.45
N VAL A 299 18.39 -3.76 24.65
CA VAL A 299 18.32 -4.44 25.94
C VAL A 299 17.18 -3.83 26.74
N TYR A 300 16.30 -4.67 27.28
CA TYR A 300 15.21 -4.25 28.16
C TYR A 300 15.72 -4.01 29.59
N ALA A 301 15.32 -2.91 30.20
CA ALA A 301 15.62 -2.57 31.59
C ALA A 301 14.35 -2.15 32.35
N HIS A 302 14.24 -2.58 33.60
CA HIS A 302 13.08 -2.31 34.46
C HIS A 302 13.52 -1.80 35.84
N ILE A 303 12.83 -0.78 36.35
CA ILE A 303 13.08 -0.18 37.66
C ILE A 303 11.77 -0.18 38.45
N GLU A 304 11.68 -1.06 39.44
CA GLU A 304 10.48 -1.27 40.27
C GLU A 304 10.03 0.00 41.02
N LYS A 305 10.95 0.85 41.49
CA LYS A 305 10.66 1.89 42.48
C LYS A 305 10.84 3.31 41.96
N ALA A 306 9.88 4.18 42.32
CA ALA A 306 9.96 5.63 42.20
C ALA A 306 11.14 6.21 43.00
N ASN A 307 11.61 7.38 42.58
CA ASN A 307 12.75 8.12 43.14
C ASN A 307 14.10 7.36 43.09
N THR A 308 14.20 6.29 42.29
CA THR A 308 15.46 5.58 42.03
C THR A 308 16.30 6.40 41.07
N VAL A 309 17.56 6.65 41.42
CA VAL A 309 18.52 7.36 40.56
C VAL A 309 18.88 6.48 39.37
N VAL A 310 18.60 6.98 38.17
CA VAL A 310 18.94 6.37 36.87
C VAL A 310 20.31 6.87 36.39
N MET A 311 20.64 8.15 36.65
CA MET A 311 21.95 8.74 36.36
C MET A 311 22.33 9.82 37.38
N ASN A 312 23.62 9.91 37.70
CA ASN A 312 24.20 10.89 38.62
C ASN A 312 24.81 12.09 37.87
N ASP A 313 24.98 13.21 38.57
CA ASP A 313 25.66 14.39 38.01
C ASP A 313 27.12 14.06 37.70
N GLY A 314 27.57 14.41 36.49
CA GLY A 314 28.91 14.06 36.01
C GLY A 314 29.10 12.59 35.62
N GLU A 315 28.04 11.77 35.60
CA GLU A 315 28.10 10.40 35.08
C GLU A 315 28.25 10.41 33.55
N ARG A 316 29.10 9.53 33.00
CA ARG A 316 29.37 9.49 31.56
C ARG A 316 28.28 8.69 30.85
N TYR A 317 27.72 9.23 29.78
CA TYR A 317 26.87 8.47 28.88
C TYR A 317 27.67 7.37 28.16
N ASP A 318 27.20 6.13 28.26
CA ASP A 318 27.73 4.95 27.56
C ASP A 318 26.66 4.23 26.73
N SER A 319 25.44 4.77 26.71
CA SER A 319 24.24 4.17 26.14
C SER A 319 23.20 5.23 25.74
N TRP A 320 22.33 4.85 24.81
CA TRP A 320 21.12 5.57 24.41
C TRP A 320 19.91 4.77 24.90
N SER A 321 18.94 5.46 25.50
CA SER A 321 17.82 4.85 26.21
C SER A 321 16.51 5.52 25.82
N VAL A 322 15.44 4.74 25.64
CA VAL A 322 14.09 5.23 25.38
C VAL A 322 13.14 4.72 26.44
N ILE A 323 12.30 5.60 26.98
CA ILE A 323 11.29 5.27 28.00
C ILE A 323 10.13 4.58 27.29
N ILE A 324 9.83 3.32 27.66
CA ILE A 324 8.68 2.58 27.13
C ILE A 324 7.52 2.47 28.13
N ASN A 325 7.81 2.63 29.43
CA ASN A 325 6.82 2.79 30.49
C ASN A 325 7.33 3.74 31.59
N GLY A 326 6.42 4.49 32.22
CA GLY A 326 6.73 5.39 33.33
C GLY A 326 7.20 6.79 32.91
N THR A 327 7.91 7.47 33.81
CA THR A 327 8.30 8.89 33.68
C THR A 327 9.53 9.13 34.55
N ILE A 328 10.47 9.96 34.07
CA ILE A 328 11.70 10.30 34.81
C ILE A 328 11.88 11.82 34.90
N ASN A 329 12.42 12.27 36.03
CA ASN A 329 12.74 13.67 36.30
C ASN A 329 14.26 13.86 36.35
N ASN A 330 14.78 14.84 35.64
CA ASN A 330 16.15 15.33 35.81
C ASN A 330 16.12 16.60 36.67
N GLU A 331 16.78 16.55 37.81
CA GLU A 331 16.84 17.61 38.83
C GLU A 331 18.27 18.16 38.95
N THR A 332 18.42 19.44 39.28
CA THR A 332 19.73 19.97 39.72
C THR A 332 20.21 19.29 41.01
N ILE A 333 21.50 19.42 41.32
CA ILE A 333 22.08 18.97 42.60
C ILE A 333 21.34 19.59 43.80
N ASP A 334 20.81 20.81 43.63
CA ASP A 334 20.03 21.55 44.64
C ASP A 334 18.54 21.11 44.70
N GLY A 335 18.13 20.10 43.93
CA GLY A 335 16.77 19.54 43.92
C GLY A 335 15.74 20.30 43.08
N GLN A 336 16.15 21.31 42.31
CA GLN A 336 15.24 22.00 41.38
C GLN A 336 15.08 21.18 40.09
N LEU A 337 13.84 20.82 39.74
CA LEU A 337 13.49 20.13 38.48
C LEU A 337 13.96 20.94 37.26
N MET A 338 14.70 20.29 36.36
CA MET A 338 15.16 20.86 35.08
C MET A 338 14.33 20.37 33.89
N ARG A 339 14.02 19.07 33.84
CA ARG A 339 13.22 18.46 32.78
C ARG A 339 12.56 17.18 33.27
N THR A 340 11.31 16.96 32.88
CA THR A 340 10.64 15.65 32.92
C THR A 340 10.73 15.02 31.53
N TYR A 341 10.96 13.71 31.47
CA TYR A 341 10.90 12.91 30.25
C TYR A 341 9.78 11.88 30.37
N ILE A 342 9.01 11.72 29.29
CA ILE A 342 7.82 10.87 29.24
C ILE A 342 8.01 9.65 28.30
N VAL A 343 7.07 8.72 28.33
CA VAL A 343 7.02 7.56 27.42
C VAL A 343 7.20 8.00 25.96
N GLY A 344 8.08 7.30 25.25
CA GLY A 344 8.45 7.54 23.86
C GLY A 344 9.57 8.57 23.66
N GLU A 345 10.04 9.26 24.70
CA GLU A 345 11.23 10.13 24.62
C GLU A 345 12.53 9.35 24.84
N GLY A 346 13.56 9.74 24.08
CA GLY A 346 14.92 9.22 24.19
C GLY A 346 15.85 10.16 24.97
N PHE A 347 16.77 9.57 25.72
CA PHE A 347 17.86 10.25 26.44
C PHE A 347 19.13 9.38 26.36
N GLY A 348 20.31 9.94 26.61
CA GLY A 348 21.56 9.18 26.53
C GLY A 348 22.64 9.86 25.70
N CYS A 349 23.54 9.06 25.14
CA CYS A 349 24.50 9.50 24.13
C CYS A 349 23.83 9.87 22.80
N GLY A 350 24.46 10.77 22.04
CA GLY A 350 24.15 10.98 20.62
C GLY A 350 24.83 9.95 19.70
N PRO A 351 24.67 10.07 18.37
CA PRO A 351 25.25 9.16 17.37
C PRO A 351 26.76 9.41 17.15
N THR A 352 27.53 9.48 18.23
CA THR A 352 28.93 9.91 18.27
C THR A 352 29.69 9.15 19.36
N LEU A 353 30.95 8.82 19.13
CA LEU A 353 31.85 8.26 20.16
C LEU A 353 32.44 9.31 21.12
N ASP A 354 32.03 10.58 21.00
CA ASP A 354 32.42 11.67 21.89
C ASP A 354 31.89 11.42 23.32
N GLN A 355 32.69 11.83 24.32
CA GLN A 355 32.36 11.62 25.72
C GLN A 355 31.49 12.75 26.26
N TYR A 356 30.21 12.44 26.45
CA TYR A 356 29.25 13.33 27.11
C TYR A 356 29.03 12.92 28.56
N TYR A 357 28.79 13.92 29.42
CA TYR A 357 28.51 13.73 30.84
C TYR A 357 27.13 14.29 31.18
N HIS A 358 26.40 13.56 32.01
CA HIS A 358 25.11 13.98 32.52
C HIS A 358 25.24 15.23 33.41
N LYS A 359 24.19 16.05 33.40
CA LYS A 359 24.06 17.24 34.25
C LYS A 359 22.75 17.13 35.00
N GLY A 360 22.83 17.26 36.32
CA GLY A 360 21.74 16.95 37.24
C GLY A 360 21.73 15.50 37.71
N ILE A 361 20.68 15.13 38.41
CA ILE A 361 20.41 13.79 38.91
C ILE A 361 19.09 13.35 38.28
N MET A 362 19.15 12.30 37.48
CA MET A 362 17.98 11.73 36.81
C MET A 362 17.38 10.62 37.69
N LYS A 363 16.09 10.71 38.00
CA LYS A 363 15.36 9.77 38.86
C LYS A 363 14.06 9.32 38.24
N THR A 364 13.62 8.10 38.54
CA THR A 364 12.24 7.66 38.27
C THR A 364 11.26 8.53 39.05
N HIS A 365 10.17 8.97 38.41
CA HIS A 365 9.10 9.71 39.07
C HIS A 365 8.00 8.79 39.61
N VAL A 366 7.78 7.66 38.94
CA VAL A 366 6.77 6.64 39.27
C VAL A 366 7.42 5.27 39.46
N ASP A 367 6.69 4.35 40.10
CA ASP A 367 7.08 2.93 40.19
C ASP A 367 7.01 2.26 38.80
N ASN A 368 7.68 1.12 38.65
CA ASN A 368 7.66 0.27 37.45
C ASN A 368 8.04 1.00 36.14
N CYS A 369 9.06 1.86 36.17
CA CYS A 369 9.59 2.46 34.94
C CYS A 369 10.33 1.41 34.08
N GLU A 370 10.18 1.50 32.76
CA GLU A 370 10.75 0.55 31.81
C GLU A 370 11.41 1.27 30.63
N PHE A 371 12.52 0.71 30.17
CA PHE A 371 13.40 1.32 29.18
C PHE A 371 13.87 0.27 28.17
N VAL A 372 14.07 0.70 26.92
CA VAL A 372 14.94 -0.02 25.98
C VAL A 372 16.25 0.75 25.86
N VAL A 373 17.37 0.03 25.89
CA VAL A 373 18.73 0.58 25.99
C VAL A 373 19.60 0.00 24.89
N VAL A 374 20.38 0.85 24.23
CA VAL A 374 21.37 0.45 23.20
C VAL A 374 22.73 1.03 23.61
N ALA A 375 23.78 0.22 23.61
CA ALA A 375 25.12 0.68 23.96
C ALA A 375 25.65 1.70 22.93
N GLN A 376 26.44 2.68 23.37
CA GLN A 376 26.95 3.77 22.54
C GLN A 376 27.71 3.26 21.29
N ASN A 377 28.47 2.16 21.44
CA ASN A 377 29.20 1.57 20.32
C ASN A 377 28.25 1.03 19.24
N ASP A 378 27.20 0.30 19.63
CA ASP A 378 26.24 -0.29 18.70
C ASP A 378 25.34 0.78 18.10
N TYR A 379 24.90 1.76 18.90
CA TYR A 379 24.16 2.93 18.42
C TYR A 379 24.97 3.72 17.39
N TYR A 380 26.26 3.98 17.67
CA TYR A 380 27.17 4.62 16.71
C TYR A 380 27.40 3.76 15.47
N ALA A 381 27.62 2.45 15.62
CA ALA A 381 27.91 1.55 14.50
C ALA A 381 26.72 1.38 13.56
N ILE A 382 25.50 1.27 14.08
CA ILE A 382 24.27 1.13 13.30
C ILE A 382 23.92 2.46 12.60
N LEU A 383 24.02 3.61 13.28
CA LEU A 383 23.68 4.90 12.67
C LEU A 383 24.76 5.40 11.69
N ASN A 384 26.01 4.92 11.81
CA ASN A 384 27.12 5.25 10.90
C ASN A 384 27.58 4.04 10.07
N GLN A 385 26.73 3.02 9.89
CA GLN A 385 26.97 1.93 8.94
C GLN A 385 26.84 2.49 7.52
N ASP A 386 27.97 2.92 6.95
CA ASP A 386 28.02 3.83 5.80
C ASP A 386 27.64 3.19 4.44
N GLU A 387 27.49 1.85 4.35
CA GLU A 387 27.51 1.11 3.07
C GLU A 387 26.40 0.06 2.85
N GLU A 388 25.14 0.49 2.75
CA GLU A 388 24.24 0.03 1.65
C GLU A 388 23.61 1.22 0.88
N ASN A 389 23.89 2.47 1.28
CA ASN A 389 23.25 3.65 0.72
C ASN A 389 24.07 4.28 -0.43
N ILE A 390 23.58 4.18 -1.67
CA ILE A 390 24.23 4.79 -2.85
C ILE A 390 24.08 6.32 -2.79
N ARG A 391 25.18 7.01 -2.55
CA ARG A 391 25.28 8.48 -2.55
C ARG A 391 25.67 8.98 -3.94
N ILE A 392 24.83 9.82 -4.54
CA ILE A 392 25.06 10.43 -5.85
C ILE A 392 25.35 11.91 -5.66
N GLU A 393 26.56 12.32 -6.06
CA GLU A 393 27.02 13.69 -6.02
C GLU A 393 27.17 14.28 -7.43
N GLU A 394 26.68 15.49 -7.64
CA GLU A 394 26.87 16.25 -8.87
C GLU A 394 27.54 17.59 -8.55
N SER A 395 28.59 17.94 -9.28
CA SER A 395 29.38 19.16 -9.05
C SER A 395 29.89 19.33 -7.59
N GLY A 396 30.20 18.22 -6.92
CA GLY A 396 30.66 18.21 -5.52
C GLY A 396 29.57 18.53 -4.49
N LYS A 397 28.30 18.28 -4.82
CA LYS A 397 27.17 18.37 -3.89
C LYS A 397 26.40 17.06 -3.93
N LEU A 398 26.07 16.54 -2.74
CA LEU A 398 25.15 15.40 -2.60
C LEU A 398 23.76 15.80 -3.12
N VAL A 399 23.32 15.17 -4.21
CA VAL A 399 22.02 15.44 -4.85
C VAL A 399 21.00 14.34 -4.64
N MET A 400 21.44 13.11 -4.35
CA MET A 400 20.56 11.97 -4.09
C MET A 400 21.23 10.90 -3.21
N ILE A 401 20.42 10.19 -2.43
CA ILE A 401 20.75 9.02 -1.62
C ILE A 401 19.68 7.96 -1.91
N LYS A 402 20.10 6.79 -2.35
CA LYS A 402 19.26 5.59 -2.51
C LYS A 402 19.62 4.56 -1.44
N GLU A 403 18.64 3.91 -0.85
CA GLU A 403 18.80 2.68 -0.06
C GLU A 403 18.94 1.52 -1.03
N VAL A 404 20.02 0.75 -0.97
CA VAL A 404 19.94 -0.64 -1.44
C VAL A 404 19.24 -1.43 -0.34
N ARG A 405 18.14 -2.10 -0.67
CA ARG A 405 17.56 -3.15 0.18
C ARG A 405 17.85 -4.51 -0.43
N VAL A 406 18.60 -5.33 0.30
CA VAL A 406 18.78 -6.75 0.00
C VAL A 406 17.72 -7.55 0.77
N ASN A 407 16.84 -8.25 0.06
CA ASN A 407 15.94 -9.22 0.70
C ASN A 407 16.76 -10.46 1.08
N ASN A 408 16.84 -10.77 2.38
CA ASN A 408 17.68 -11.87 2.90
C ASN A 408 17.29 -13.27 2.43
N GLU A 409 16.14 -13.44 1.78
CA GLU A 409 15.68 -14.71 1.21
C GLU A 409 15.82 -14.74 -0.31
N GLU A 410 16.94 -15.30 -0.76
CA GLU A 410 17.17 -15.89 -2.09
C GLU A 410 17.07 -15.01 -3.34
N GLN A 411 17.01 -13.68 -3.22
CA GLN A 411 17.19 -12.77 -4.37
C GLN A 411 18.38 -11.83 -4.22
N ARG A 412 19.45 -12.13 -4.96
CA ARG A 412 20.62 -11.26 -5.21
C ARG A 412 20.30 -10.01 -6.08
N ILE A 413 19.05 -9.56 -6.12
CA ILE A 413 18.66 -8.34 -6.84
C ILE A 413 18.45 -7.24 -5.78
N PRO A 414 19.48 -6.41 -5.50
CA PRO A 414 19.31 -5.25 -4.63
C PRO A 414 18.25 -4.31 -5.19
N ARG A 415 17.28 -3.88 -4.38
CA ARG A 415 16.31 -2.85 -4.77
C ARG A 415 16.82 -1.47 -4.36
N GLU A 416 16.99 -0.57 -5.31
CA GLU A 416 17.42 0.81 -5.07
C GLU A 416 16.22 1.75 -4.83
N ILE A 417 15.88 2.02 -3.57
CA ILE A 417 14.76 2.89 -3.18
C ILE A 417 15.25 4.29 -2.83
N VAL A 418 14.56 5.35 -3.26
CA VAL A 418 15.04 6.73 -3.05
C VAL A 418 14.70 7.21 -1.63
N ILE A 419 15.70 7.30 -0.73
CA ILE A 419 15.49 7.87 0.62
C ILE A 419 15.39 9.39 0.57
N LYS A 420 16.29 10.03 -0.19
CA LYS A 420 16.48 11.49 -0.15
C LYS A 420 17.05 11.99 -1.46
N ALA A 421 16.41 12.98 -2.06
CA ALA A 421 16.94 13.66 -3.24
C ALA A 421 16.60 15.15 -3.22
N THR A 422 17.34 15.94 -4.00
CA THR A 422 16.92 17.29 -4.34
C THR A 422 15.63 17.24 -5.16
N LYS A 423 14.79 18.28 -5.06
CA LYS A 423 13.54 18.37 -5.84
C LYS A 423 13.81 18.27 -7.36
N GLU A 424 14.96 18.76 -7.82
CA GLU A 424 15.41 18.64 -9.21
C GLU A 424 15.63 17.17 -9.59
N LYS A 425 16.27 16.35 -8.73
CA LYS A 425 16.50 14.93 -8.97
C LYS A 425 15.24 14.08 -8.85
N LEU A 426 14.34 14.37 -7.92
CA LEU A 426 13.03 13.72 -7.86
C LEU A 426 12.24 13.95 -9.16
N LEU A 427 12.36 15.16 -9.73
CA LEU A 427 11.77 15.50 -11.04
C LEU A 427 12.50 14.84 -12.23
N ASP A 428 13.81 14.55 -12.14
CA ASP A 428 14.53 13.77 -13.16
C ASP A 428 14.06 12.31 -13.15
N LEU A 429 13.99 11.71 -11.95
CA LEU A 429 13.53 10.34 -11.72
C LEU A 429 12.12 10.09 -12.24
N LEU A 430 11.18 11.02 -11.99
CA LEU A 430 9.79 10.91 -12.45
C LEU A 430 9.67 10.66 -13.97
N VAL A 431 10.63 11.16 -14.75
CA VAL A 431 10.68 11.03 -16.21
C VAL A 431 11.40 9.75 -16.65
N ASP A 432 12.46 9.34 -15.95
CA ASP A 432 13.27 8.18 -16.33
C ASP A 432 12.72 6.86 -15.77
N ALA A 433 11.78 6.28 -16.50
CA ALA A 433 11.19 4.95 -16.22
C ALA A 433 12.22 3.86 -15.89
N ARG A 434 13.45 3.96 -16.40
CA ARG A 434 14.50 2.93 -16.24
C ARG A 434 15.13 2.98 -14.85
N GLN A 435 15.12 4.14 -14.19
CA GLN A 435 15.60 4.31 -12.82
C GLN A 435 14.52 3.97 -11.77
N LEU A 436 13.27 3.79 -12.18
CA LEU A 436 12.12 3.47 -11.33
C LEU A 436 11.75 1.97 -11.33
N ILE A 437 12.51 1.12 -12.04
CA ILE A 437 12.22 -0.33 -12.12
C ILE A 437 12.23 -0.99 -10.73
N ASP A 438 13.13 -0.54 -9.85
CA ASP A 438 13.30 -1.09 -8.50
C ASP A 438 12.44 -0.40 -7.43
N ASP A 439 11.78 0.72 -7.78
CA ASP A 439 10.93 1.54 -6.91
C ASP A 439 9.59 1.88 -7.60
N PRO A 440 8.66 0.91 -7.71
CA PRO A 440 7.42 1.07 -8.47
C PRO A 440 6.38 1.98 -7.80
N SER A 441 6.48 2.28 -6.50
CA SER A 441 5.56 3.21 -5.83
C SER A 441 5.99 4.67 -6.00
N PHE A 442 7.25 4.95 -6.35
CA PHE A 442 7.81 6.31 -6.49
C PHE A 442 6.89 7.30 -7.23
N VAL A 443 6.25 6.90 -8.33
CA VAL A 443 5.35 7.80 -9.08
C VAL A 443 4.13 8.19 -8.25
N GLU A 444 3.51 7.23 -7.56
CA GLU A 444 2.37 7.48 -6.69
C GLU A 444 2.78 8.29 -5.47
N ASP A 445 3.89 7.92 -4.82
CA ASP A 445 4.44 8.63 -3.65
C ASP A 445 4.83 10.08 -4.00
N PHE A 446 5.46 10.30 -5.16
CA PHE A 446 5.79 11.65 -5.65
C PHE A 446 4.54 12.47 -5.91
N LEU A 447 3.56 11.95 -6.64
CA LEU A 447 2.30 12.65 -6.94
C LEU A 447 1.48 12.91 -5.67
N LEU A 448 1.54 12.01 -4.69
CA LEU A 448 0.90 12.15 -3.39
C LEU A 448 1.63 13.15 -2.47
N THR A 449 2.94 13.38 -2.62
CA THR A 449 3.72 14.19 -1.64
C THR A 449 4.33 15.48 -2.19
N TYR A 450 4.36 15.71 -3.52
CA TYR A 450 5.06 16.84 -4.14
C TYR A 450 4.71 18.20 -3.51
N ARG A 451 3.45 18.37 -3.06
CA ARG A 451 2.94 19.63 -2.48
C ARG A 451 3.72 20.10 -1.24
N THR A 452 4.50 19.21 -0.62
CA THR A 452 5.37 19.53 0.52
C THR A 452 6.69 20.21 0.10
N PHE A 453 7.19 19.97 -1.11
CA PHE A 453 8.49 20.49 -1.60
C PHE A 453 8.44 21.26 -2.94
N ILE A 454 7.34 21.18 -3.70
CA ILE A 454 7.06 21.95 -4.93
C ILE A 454 5.80 22.81 -4.70
N LYS A 455 5.96 24.14 -4.82
CA LYS A 455 4.87 25.11 -4.59
C LYS A 455 3.96 25.36 -5.79
N ASP A 456 4.49 25.30 -7.01
CA ASP A 456 3.70 25.48 -8.24
C ASP A 456 3.78 24.18 -9.08
N PRO A 457 2.71 23.38 -9.12
CA PRO A 457 2.70 22.10 -9.82
C PRO A 457 2.86 22.23 -11.34
N ILE A 458 2.68 23.43 -11.92
CA ILE A 458 2.95 23.63 -13.35
C ILE A 458 4.39 23.31 -13.74
N ILE A 459 5.33 23.35 -12.78
CA ILE A 459 6.73 22.98 -12.99
C ILE A 459 6.85 21.47 -13.30
N ILE A 460 6.06 20.64 -12.63
CA ILE A 460 5.98 19.19 -12.88
C ILE A 460 5.38 18.96 -14.27
N ALA A 461 4.21 19.56 -14.53
CA ALA A 461 3.47 19.39 -15.79
C ALA A 461 4.28 19.86 -17.01
N ASN A 462 4.92 21.03 -16.94
CA ASN A 462 5.79 21.51 -18.01
C ASN A 462 6.98 20.58 -18.23
N LYS A 463 7.69 20.14 -17.17
CA LYS A 463 8.83 19.22 -17.33
C LYS A 463 8.41 17.89 -17.94
N LEU A 464 7.29 17.30 -17.51
CA LEU A 464 6.73 16.11 -18.16
C LEU A 464 6.44 16.39 -19.64
N PHE A 465 5.82 17.52 -19.97
CA PHE A 465 5.49 17.87 -21.36
C PHE A 465 6.70 18.14 -22.25
N ASP A 466 7.73 18.82 -21.74
CA ASP A 466 8.96 19.12 -22.46
C ASP A 466 9.67 17.80 -22.85
N TYR A 467 9.82 16.86 -21.92
CA TYR A 467 10.35 15.52 -22.24
C TYR A 467 9.44 14.71 -23.16
N LEU A 468 8.12 14.84 -23.06
CA LEU A 468 7.15 14.18 -23.95
C LEU A 468 7.24 14.69 -25.40
N LEU A 469 7.66 15.95 -25.59
CA LEU A 469 7.90 16.57 -26.90
C LEU A 469 9.30 16.26 -27.45
N ASP A 470 10.32 16.18 -26.58
CA ASP A 470 11.72 15.96 -26.97
C ASP A 470 12.08 14.47 -27.12
N SER A 471 11.36 13.55 -26.48
CA SER A 471 11.70 12.11 -26.56
C SER A 471 11.31 11.50 -27.91
N ASN A 472 12.33 11.11 -28.69
CA ASN A 472 12.16 10.24 -29.86
C ASN A 472 12.01 8.74 -29.49
N ASP A 473 11.99 8.41 -28.20
CA ASP A 473 11.81 7.06 -27.66
C ASP A 473 10.33 6.82 -27.31
N PRO A 474 9.61 5.92 -28.03
CA PRO A 474 8.21 5.63 -27.74
C PRO A 474 7.96 5.16 -26.31
N THR A 475 8.91 4.44 -25.70
CA THR A 475 8.75 3.89 -24.34
C THR A 475 8.78 4.98 -23.28
N SER A 476 9.64 5.99 -23.46
CA SER A 476 9.68 7.18 -22.59
C SER A 476 8.41 8.02 -22.76
N SER A 477 7.94 8.23 -23.99
CA SER A 477 6.65 8.90 -24.23
C SER A 477 5.48 8.17 -23.57
N GLU A 478 5.43 6.84 -23.64
CA GLU A 478 4.41 6.02 -22.96
C GLU A 478 4.47 6.19 -21.44
N HIS A 479 5.67 6.09 -20.83
CA HIS A 479 5.82 6.30 -19.39
C HIS A 479 5.33 7.67 -18.94
N ILE A 480 5.78 8.74 -19.60
CA ILE A 480 5.42 10.12 -19.23
C ILE A 480 3.91 10.35 -19.34
N ALA A 481 3.27 9.87 -20.43
CA ALA A 481 1.82 10.00 -20.56
C ALA A 481 1.05 9.10 -19.57
N ARG A 482 1.58 7.93 -19.14
CA ARG A 482 1.03 7.17 -17.99
C ARG A 482 1.11 7.97 -16.69
N VAL A 483 2.23 8.64 -16.40
CA VAL A 483 2.38 9.51 -15.21
C VAL A 483 1.33 10.61 -15.21
N VAL A 484 1.11 11.28 -16.34
CA VAL A 484 0.08 12.32 -16.47
C VAL A 484 -1.33 11.75 -16.27
N LEU A 485 -1.66 10.62 -16.92
CA LEU A 485 -2.97 9.96 -16.75
C LEU A 485 -3.24 9.55 -15.31
N SER A 486 -2.23 8.98 -14.62
CA SER A 486 -2.30 8.62 -13.21
C SER A 486 -2.56 9.84 -12.31
N TRP A 487 -1.82 10.94 -12.55
CA TRP A 487 -2.00 12.19 -11.80
C TRP A 487 -3.42 12.76 -11.95
N VAL A 488 -3.94 12.81 -13.18
CA VAL A 488 -5.30 13.31 -13.45
C VAL A 488 -6.37 12.39 -12.85
N ASN A 489 -6.15 11.07 -12.84
CA ASN A 489 -7.11 10.10 -12.27
C ASN A 489 -7.16 10.14 -10.74
N ASN A 490 -6.00 10.26 -10.09
CA ASN A 490 -5.87 10.10 -8.64
C ASN A 490 -5.96 11.45 -7.90
N HIS A 491 -5.56 12.57 -8.52
CA HIS A 491 -5.54 13.90 -7.91
C HIS A 491 -6.14 15.00 -8.81
N TYR A 492 -7.30 14.73 -9.43
CA TYR A 492 -8.00 15.68 -10.31
C TYR A 492 -8.20 17.09 -9.71
N SER A 493 -8.35 17.18 -8.39
CA SER A 493 -8.45 18.42 -7.61
C SER A 493 -7.31 19.41 -7.86
N ASP A 494 -6.10 18.91 -8.18
CA ASP A 494 -4.92 19.73 -8.50
C ASP A 494 -5.14 20.54 -9.78
N PHE A 495 -5.87 19.96 -10.74
CA PHE A 495 -6.17 20.53 -12.06
C PHE A 495 -7.40 21.44 -12.02
N GLU A 496 -8.46 21.03 -11.33
CA GLU A 496 -9.70 21.81 -11.17
C GLU A 496 -9.42 23.17 -10.51
N SER A 497 -8.54 23.18 -9.50
CA SER A 497 -8.20 24.38 -8.74
C SER A 497 -7.20 25.31 -9.44
N ASN A 498 -6.53 24.87 -10.52
CA ASN A 498 -5.38 25.57 -11.10
C ASN A 498 -5.56 25.83 -12.62
N PRO A 499 -5.80 27.08 -13.06
CA PRO A 499 -6.05 27.38 -14.46
C PRO A 499 -4.84 27.09 -15.37
N LYS A 500 -3.60 27.11 -14.85
CA LYS A 500 -2.41 26.74 -15.64
C LYS A 500 -2.40 25.24 -15.96
N LEU A 501 -2.76 24.41 -14.97
CA LEU A 501 -2.84 22.95 -15.14
C LEU A 501 -4.03 22.58 -16.04
N SER A 502 -5.16 23.28 -15.93
CA SER A 502 -6.27 23.15 -16.88
C SER A 502 -5.85 23.48 -18.33
N GLU A 503 -5.03 24.52 -18.56
CA GLU A 503 -4.47 24.79 -19.90
C GLU A 503 -3.46 23.72 -20.36
N PHE A 504 -2.72 23.11 -19.43
CA PHE A 504 -1.87 21.96 -19.73
C PHE A 504 -2.70 20.74 -20.18
N LEU A 505 -3.87 20.48 -19.58
CA LEU A 505 -4.77 19.43 -20.03
C LEU A 505 -5.26 19.64 -21.47
N GLU A 506 -5.52 20.89 -21.90
CA GLU A 506 -5.84 21.19 -23.30
C GLU A 506 -4.67 20.85 -24.24
N LYS A 507 -3.43 21.17 -23.85
CA LYS A 507 -2.21 20.87 -24.62
C LYS A 507 -1.93 19.37 -24.67
N PHE A 508 -2.23 18.64 -23.60
CA PHE A 508 -2.09 17.20 -23.52
C PHE A 508 -3.14 16.49 -24.40
N ASP A 509 -4.41 16.92 -24.41
CA ASP A 509 -5.43 16.43 -25.35
C ASP A 509 -5.01 16.64 -26.82
N ASP A 510 -4.47 17.80 -27.15
CA ASP A 510 -3.98 18.10 -28.51
C ASP A 510 -2.77 17.22 -28.90
N TYR A 511 -1.84 16.99 -27.97
CA TYR A 511 -0.74 16.05 -28.16
C TYR A 511 -1.25 14.62 -28.40
N LEU A 512 -2.15 14.12 -27.54
CA LEU A 512 -2.78 12.81 -27.68
C LEU A 512 -3.60 12.67 -28.99
N GLN A 513 -4.11 13.77 -29.53
CA GLN A 513 -4.81 13.80 -30.81
C GLN A 513 -3.88 13.70 -32.03
N HIS A 514 -2.77 14.44 -32.03
CA HIS A 514 -2.02 14.75 -33.25
C HIS A 514 -0.61 14.15 -33.34
N ARG A 515 0.01 13.77 -32.21
CA ARG A 515 1.43 13.37 -32.16
C ARG A 515 1.67 11.94 -31.69
N VAL A 516 0.62 11.27 -31.26
CA VAL A 516 0.71 9.97 -30.59
C VAL A 516 0.56 8.81 -31.60
N PRO A 517 1.38 7.75 -31.50
CA PRO A 517 1.27 6.55 -32.34
C PRO A 517 -0.13 5.92 -32.32
N GLU A 518 -0.51 5.19 -33.39
CA GLU A 518 -1.85 4.60 -33.47
C GLU A 518 -2.19 3.66 -32.30
N CYS A 519 -1.17 2.99 -31.72
CA CYS A 519 -1.26 2.14 -30.53
C CYS A 519 -1.52 2.89 -29.21
N MET A 520 -1.75 4.20 -29.25
CA MET A 520 -2.03 5.00 -28.05
C MET A 520 -3.25 5.92 -28.27
N ARG A 521 -4.03 5.72 -29.35
CA ARG A 521 -5.32 6.42 -29.54
C ARG A 521 -6.35 6.13 -28.45
N SER A 522 -6.32 4.93 -27.88
CA SER A 522 -7.12 4.57 -26.69
C SER A 522 -6.83 5.50 -25.52
N TRP A 523 -5.57 5.94 -25.33
CA TRP A 523 -5.20 6.78 -24.20
C TRP A 523 -5.88 8.15 -24.24
N ARG A 524 -6.23 8.65 -25.43
CA ARG A 524 -7.07 9.86 -25.56
C ARG A 524 -8.51 9.60 -25.12
N HIS A 525 -9.07 8.44 -25.46
CA HIS A 525 -10.39 8.03 -24.96
C HIS A 525 -10.35 7.89 -23.43
N THR A 526 -9.38 7.14 -22.91
CA THR A 526 -9.12 6.95 -21.48
C THR A 526 -8.91 8.30 -20.75
N PHE A 527 -8.15 9.24 -21.33
CA PHE A 527 -7.99 10.61 -20.80
C PHE A 527 -9.33 11.34 -20.69
N ASN A 528 -10.11 11.36 -21.78
CA ASN A 528 -11.42 12.02 -21.80
C ASN A 528 -12.39 11.37 -20.79
N LEU A 529 -12.32 10.05 -20.64
CA LEU A 529 -13.09 9.26 -19.68
C LEU A 529 -12.70 9.56 -18.22
N ILE A 530 -11.41 9.72 -17.90
CA ILE A 530 -10.95 10.21 -16.60
C ILE A 530 -11.54 11.62 -16.36
N CYS A 531 -11.35 12.55 -17.30
CA CYS A 531 -11.84 13.91 -17.17
C CYS A 531 -13.37 13.97 -16.99
N TYR A 532 -14.12 13.12 -17.67
CA TYR A 532 -15.58 13.00 -17.51
C TYR A 532 -15.97 12.44 -16.14
N THR A 533 -15.40 11.29 -15.73
CA THR A 533 -15.74 10.61 -14.46
C THR A 533 -15.31 11.40 -13.22
N LYS A 534 -14.33 12.30 -13.34
CA LYS A 534 -13.85 13.18 -12.25
C LYS A 534 -14.45 14.59 -12.31
N SER A 535 -15.32 14.89 -13.28
CA SER A 535 -15.89 16.25 -13.45
C SER A 535 -16.93 16.62 -12.38
N SER A 536 -16.83 17.84 -11.86
CA SER A 536 -17.77 18.41 -10.88
C SER A 536 -18.87 19.23 -11.57
N ILE A 537 -20.11 19.08 -11.10
CA ILE A 537 -21.21 19.99 -11.46
C ILE A 537 -20.93 21.39 -10.89
N ARG A 538 -21.03 22.43 -11.72
CA ARG A 538 -20.83 23.83 -11.31
C ARG A 538 -21.78 24.79 -12.01
N THR A 539 -22.09 25.91 -11.35
CA THR A 539 -22.99 26.95 -11.87
C THR A 539 -22.19 28.19 -12.28
N ILE A 540 -22.32 28.60 -13.54
CA ILE A 540 -21.54 29.69 -14.15
C ILE A 540 -22.50 30.77 -14.64
N THR A 541 -22.39 31.99 -14.09
CA THR A 541 -23.31 33.11 -14.40
C THR A 541 -22.65 34.09 -15.37
N ILE A 542 -22.99 33.99 -16.66
CA ILE A 542 -22.49 34.90 -17.70
C ILE A 542 -23.47 36.07 -17.89
N THR A 543 -23.11 37.25 -17.38
CA THR A 543 -23.90 38.48 -17.55
C THR A 543 -23.63 39.12 -18.90
N ARG A 544 -24.66 39.23 -19.75
CA ARG A 544 -24.63 39.93 -21.04
C ARG A 544 -25.28 41.31 -20.90
N SER A 545 -24.76 42.29 -21.64
CA SER A 545 -25.26 43.68 -21.67
C SER A 545 -26.43 43.82 -22.64
N THR A 546 -26.37 43.09 -23.77
CA THR A 546 -27.44 43.01 -24.77
C THR A 546 -27.68 41.57 -25.24
N ARG A 547 -28.79 41.34 -25.94
CA ARG A 547 -29.10 40.04 -26.57
C ARG A 547 -28.18 39.72 -27.75
N ASP A 548 -27.47 40.71 -28.29
CA ASP A 548 -26.61 40.58 -29.47
C ASP A 548 -25.11 40.49 -29.10
N ASP A 549 -24.76 40.63 -27.81
CA ASP A 549 -23.38 40.48 -27.31
C ASP A 549 -22.81 39.09 -27.67
N ILE A 550 -21.67 39.04 -28.36
CA ILE A 550 -21.04 37.77 -28.77
C ILE A 550 -20.74 36.92 -27.51
N LEU A 551 -21.09 35.63 -27.58
CA LEU A 551 -20.96 34.71 -26.44
C LEU A 551 -19.51 34.33 -26.13
N ASN A 552 -18.60 34.41 -27.11
CA ASN A 552 -17.17 34.09 -26.97
C ASN A 552 -16.89 32.62 -26.58
N PHE A 553 -17.87 31.75 -26.78
CA PHE A 553 -17.74 30.29 -26.77
C PHE A 553 -18.62 29.67 -27.86
N GLU A 554 -18.25 28.46 -28.28
CA GLU A 554 -18.97 27.63 -29.24
C GLU A 554 -19.52 26.39 -28.52
N ILE A 555 -20.62 25.82 -29.01
CA ILE A 555 -21.24 24.59 -28.48
C ILE A 555 -21.32 23.49 -29.54
N LEU A 556 -21.28 22.24 -29.09
CA LEU A 556 -21.49 21.01 -29.87
C LEU A 556 -22.59 20.16 -29.19
N GLY A 557 -23.34 19.39 -29.98
CA GLY A 557 -24.43 18.53 -29.47
C GLY A 557 -25.82 19.12 -29.70
N GLY A 558 -26.82 18.63 -28.98
CA GLY A 558 -28.22 19.11 -29.09
C GLY A 558 -28.97 18.67 -30.36
N SER A 559 -28.75 17.45 -30.84
CA SER A 559 -29.53 16.87 -31.95
C SER A 559 -31.02 16.69 -31.58
N ASP A 560 -31.94 17.30 -32.34
CA ASP A 560 -33.40 17.13 -32.17
C ASP A 560 -33.88 15.67 -32.38
N THR A 561 -33.06 14.83 -33.01
CA THR A 561 -33.34 13.41 -33.20
C THR A 561 -32.56 12.54 -32.20
N LEU A 562 -33.33 11.71 -31.47
CA LEU A 562 -32.95 10.74 -30.44
C LEU A 562 -32.50 11.34 -29.09
N ALA A 563 -33.01 10.72 -28.02
CA ALA A 563 -32.97 11.23 -26.66
C ALA A 563 -31.55 11.31 -26.08
N ASN A 564 -31.35 12.30 -25.20
CA ASN A 564 -30.22 12.41 -24.27
C ASN A 564 -28.84 12.75 -24.86
N ASN A 565 -28.78 13.43 -26.02
CA ASN A 565 -27.54 14.05 -26.48
C ASN A 565 -27.30 15.40 -25.78
N GLY A 566 -26.42 15.41 -24.78
CA GLY A 566 -26.02 16.62 -24.05
C GLY A 566 -25.45 17.72 -24.95
N ILE A 567 -25.51 18.97 -24.49
CA ILE A 567 -24.86 20.12 -25.12
C ILE A 567 -23.51 20.33 -24.44
N PHE A 568 -22.43 20.44 -25.19
CA PHE A 568 -21.07 20.57 -24.66
C PHE A 568 -20.39 21.83 -25.20
N VAL A 569 -19.59 22.51 -24.37
CA VAL A 569 -18.77 23.64 -24.81
C VAL A 569 -17.59 23.12 -25.63
N SER A 570 -17.57 23.46 -26.92
CA SER A 570 -16.57 22.93 -27.86
C SER A 570 -15.28 23.74 -27.88
N LYS A 571 -15.40 25.06 -27.66
CA LYS A 571 -14.31 26.03 -27.76
C LYS A 571 -14.66 27.30 -27.00
N ILE A 572 -13.66 27.95 -26.41
CA ILE A 572 -13.79 29.22 -25.69
C ILE A 572 -12.69 30.17 -26.18
N GLU A 573 -13.03 31.45 -26.33
CA GLU A 573 -12.05 32.48 -26.62
C GLU A 573 -11.24 32.83 -25.36
N ARG A 574 -9.92 32.66 -25.45
CA ARG A 574 -8.99 32.93 -24.35
C ARG A 574 -9.05 34.41 -23.93
N HIS A 575 -8.96 34.68 -22.63
CA HIS A 575 -9.10 36.02 -22.03
C HIS A 575 -10.45 36.72 -22.27
N SER A 576 -11.48 35.99 -22.71
CA SER A 576 -12.86 36.50 -22.69
C SER A 576 -13.45 36.49 -21.27
N LYS A 577 -14.47 37.31 -21.00
CA LYS A 577 -15.25 37.25 -19.75
C LYS A 577 -15.75 35.84 -19.41
N VAL A 578 -16.04 35.03 -20.43
CA VAL A 578 -16.54 33.66 -20.23
C VAL A 578 -15.44 32.72 -19.74
N TYR A 579 -14.22 32.88 -20.25
CA TYR A 579 -13.04 32.21 -19.74
C TYR A 579 -12.72 32.64 -18.29
N GLU A 580 -12.81 33.94 -17.99
CA GLU A 580 -12.59 34.50 -16.65
C GLU A 580 -13.59 33.99 -15.61
N VAL A 581 -14.88 33.88 -15.96
CA VAL A 581 -15.96 33.41 -15.08
C VAL A 581 -15.95 31.87 -14.90
N GLY A 582 -15.04 31.14 -15.55
CA GLY A 582 -14.75 29.73 -15.24
C GLY A 582 -15.38 28.69 -16.17
N LEU A 583 -15.93 29.09 -17.32
CA LEU A 583 -16.35 28.14 -18.35
C LEU A 583 -15.10 27.50 -18.99
N ARG A 584 -15.15 26.21 -19.28
CA ARG A 584 -14.06 25.42 -19.88
C ARG A 584 -14.57 24.60 -21.08
N ARG A 585 -13.65 24.26 -21.99
CA ARG A 585 -13.92 23.30 -23.07
C ARG A 585 -14.25 21.94 -22.45
N GLY A 586 -15.28 21.28 -22.96
CA GLY A 586 -15.78 20.00 -22.44
C GLY A 586 -16.92 20.12 -21.41
N ASP A 587 -17.24 21.33 -20.93
CA ASP A 587 -18.35 21.53 -19.99
C ASP A 587 -19.68 21.11 -20.63
N GLN A 588 -20.42 20.21 -19.96
CA GLN A 588 -21.80 19.90 -20.32
C GLN A 588 -22.73 21.00 -19.80
N VAL A 589 -23.49 21.59 -20.71
CA VAL A 589 -24.58 22.53 -20.43
C VAL A 589 -25.88 21.72 -20.32
N ASN A 590 -26.52 21.80 -19.16
CA ASN A 590 -27.82 21.20 -18.85
C ASN A 590 -28.95 22.24 -18.87
#